data_AF-A0A661R607-F1
#
_entry.id   AF-A0A661R607-F1
#
_cell.length_a   1.000
_cell.length_b   1.000
_cell.length_c   1.000
_cell.angle_alpha   90.00
_cell.angle_beta   90.00
_cell.angle_gamma   90.00
#
_symmetry.space_group_name_H-M   'P 1'
#
loop_
_entity.id
_entity.type
_entity.pdbx_description
1 polymer ?
#
loop_
_entity_poly.entity_id
_entity_poly.type
_entity_poly.pdbx_seq_one_letter_code
_entity_poly.pdbx_strand_id
1 'polypeptide(L)'
;MVMIFGVIFILSLAAGWAFGYINQMPLFDTFVCVGIAGFISSSIIALIFSFLYFFQKETDSDKIQRLVQEINQLKEIKRIE
;
A
#
# COMPACT_ATOMS: atom_id res chain seq x y z
N MET A 1 0.84 2.21 8.63
CA MET A 1 1.08 1.88 7.21
C MET A 1 2.24 2.67 6.60
N VAL A 2 2.20 4.01 6.58
CA VAL A 2 3.28 4.85 6.00
C VAL A 2 4.67 4.54 6.57
N MET A 3 4.79 4.36 7.90
CA MET A 3 6.07 4.00 8.54
C MET A 3 6.65 2.66 8.05
N ILE A 4 5.82 1.64 7.86
CA ILE A 4 6.27 0.31 7.43
C ILE A 4 6.84 0.39 6.01
N PHE A 5 6.17 1.13 5.13
CA PHE A 5 6.64 1.36 3.76
C PHE A 5 7.93 2.17 3.70
N GLY A 6 8.05 3.21 4.53
CA GLY A 6 9.30 3.96 4.66
C GLY A 6 10.46 3.06 5.08
N VAL A 7 10.25 2.17 6.06
CA VAL A 7 11.26 1.21 6.50
C VAL A 7 11.64 0.24 5.37
N ILE A 8 10.67 -0.32 4.66
CA ILE A 8 10.92 -1.23 3.51
C ILE A 8 11.71 -0.51 2.40
N PHE A 9 11.38 0.74 2.11
CA PHE A 9 12.06 1.54 1.11
C PHE A 9 13.52 1.82 1.49
N ILE A 10 13.78 2.22 2.74
CA ILE A 10 15.14 2.46 3.24
C ILE A 10 15.96 1.15 3.24
N LEU A 11 15.36 0.03 3.63
CA LEU A 11 16.01 -1.29 3.55
C LEU A 11 16.33 -1.69 2.11
N SER A 12 15.45 -1.37 1.15
CA SER A 12 15.69 -1.63 -0.28
C SER A 12 16.86 -0.79 -0.82
N LEU A 13 16.96 0.48 -0.45
CA LEU A 13 18.10 1.33 -0.79
C LEU A 13 19.40 0.82 -0.16
N ALA A 14 19.35 0.42 1.12
CA ALA A 14 20.49 -0.17 1.82
C ALA A 14 20.94 -1.49 1.17
N ALA A 15 20.00 -2.33 0.71
CA ALA A 15 20.32 -3.56 -0.01
C ALA A 15 20.99 -3.29 -1.37
N GLY A 16 20.51 -2.31 -2.14
CA GLY A 16 21.16 -1.89 -3.39
C GLY A 16 22.58 -1.37 -3.17
N TRP A 17 22.78 -0.61 -2.09
CA TRP A 17 24.09 -0.09 -1.71
C TRP A 17 25.04 -1.22 -1.28
N ALA A 18 24.58 -2.12 -0.40
CA ALA A 18 25.35 -3.27 0.05
C ALA A 18 25.74 -4.19 -1.12
N PHE A 19 24.83 -4.39 -2.08
CA PHE A 19 25.09 -5.19 -3.27
C PHE A 19 26.18 -4.58 -4.16
N GLY A 20 26.14 -3.26 -4.40
CA GLY A 20 27.19 -2.57 -5.15
C GLY A 20 28.55 -2.61 -4.45
N TYR A 21 28.54 -2.46 -3.11
CA TYR A 21 29.75 -2.55 -2.30
C TYR A 21 30.40 -3.95 -2.33
N ILE A 22 29.60 -5.03 -2.21
CA ILE A 22 30.10 -6.41 -2.23
C ILE A 22 30.69 -6.76 -3.60
N ASN A 23 30.06 -6.31 -4.69
CA ASN A 23 30.52 -6.62 -6.04
C ASN A 23 31.65 -5.69 -6.54
N GLN A 24 32.17 -4.80 -5.68
CA GLN A 24 33.17 -3.79 -6.05
C GLN A 24 32.78 -3.00 -7.32
N MET A 25 31.49 -2.76 -7.50
CA MET A 25 31.00 -2.03 -8.66
C MET A 25 31.46 -0.57 -8.58
N PRO A 26 31.78 0.06 -9.72
CA PRO A 26 32.06 1.48 -9.75
C PRO A 26 30.87 2.25 -9.13
N LEU A 27 31.19 3.35 -8.42
CA LEU A 27 30.20 4.13 -7.67
C LEU A 27 28.99 4.50 -8.53
N PHE A 28 29.20 4.84 -9.81
CA PHE A 28 28.15 5.17 -10.75
C PHE A 28 27.14 4.02 -10.94
N ASP A 29 27.62 2.81 -11.20
CA ASP A 29 26.75 1.63 -11.38
C ASP A 29 26.02 1.27 -10.09
N THR A 30 26.66 1.47 -8.94
CA THR A 30 26.01 1.30 -7.64
C THR A 30 24.86 2.30 -7.44
N PHE A 31 25.06 3.57 -7.80
CA PHE A 31 23.99 4.59 -7.74
C PHE A 31 22.83 4.27 -8.70
N VAL A 32 23.13 3.77 -9.90
CA VAL A 32 22.11 3.30 -10.84
C VAL A 32 21.33 2.12 -10.27
N CYS A 33 22.02 1.13 -9.68
CA CYS A 33 21.38 -0.01 -9.03
C CYS A 33 20.47 0.40 -7.86
N VAL A 34 20.95 1.32 -7.00
CA VAL A 34 20.18 1.88 -5.88
C VAL A 34 18.96 2.66 -6.39
N GLY A 35 19.13 3.45 -7.45
CA GLY A 35 18.04 4.20 -8.06
C GLY A 35 16.95 3.29 -8.64
N ILE A 36 17.34 2.25 -9.37
CA ILE A 36 16.40 1.26 -9.94
C ILE A 36 15.70 0.48 -8.82
N ALA A 37 16.43 0.04 -7.78
CA ALA A 37 15.85 -0.64 -6.63
C ALA A 37 14.83 0.24 -5.88
N GLY A 38 15.15 1.52 -5.70
CA GLY A 38 14.25 2.52 -5.13
C GLY A 38 13.00 2.73 -5.99
N PHE A 39 13.15 2.87 -7.31
CA PHE A 39 12.02 3.07 -8.22
C PHE A 39 11.07 1.86 -8.25
N ILE A 40 11.61 0.65 -8.33
CA ILE A 40 10.82 -0.59 -8.34
C ILE A 40 10.10 -0.78 -7.01
N SER A 41 10.80 -0.60 -5.88
CA SER A 41 10.17 -0.72 -4.56
C SER A 41 9.08 0.33 -4.36
N SER A 42 9.27 1.58 -4.80
CA SER A 42 8.25 2.63 -4.75
C SER A 42 7.03 2.29 -5.62
N SER A 43 7.24 1.75 -6.82
CA SER A 43 6.16 1.32 -7.73
C SER A 43 5.32 0.19 -7.14
N ILE A 44 5.97 -0.80 -6.52
CA ILE A 44 5.28 -1.91 -5.83
C ILE A 44 4.45 -1.38 -4.66
N ILE A 45 4.98 -0.44 -3.87
CA ILE A 45 4.26 0.18 -2.76
C ILE A 45 3.03 0.94 -3.26
N ALA A 46 3.15 1.70 -4.35
CA ALA A 46 2.04 2.44 -4.95
C ALA A 46 0.93 1.49 -5.46
N LEU A 47 1.30 0.35 -6.04
CA LEU A 47 0.35 -0.68 -6.46
C LEU A 47 -0.36 -1.31 -5.27
N ILE A 48 0.38 -1.70 -4.22
CA ILE A 48 -0.21 -2.25 -2.99
C ILE A 48 -1.16 -1.23 -2.35
N PHE A 49 -0.78 0.05 -2.33
CA PHE A 49 -1.62 1.10 -1.78
C PHE A 49 -2.90 1.28 -2.59
N SER A 50 -2.79 1.32 -3.91
CA SER A 50 -3.95 1.42 -4.81
C SER A 50 -4.87 0.21 -4.66
N PHE A 51 -4.30 -0.99 -4.54
CA PHE A 51 -5.04 -2.23 -4.32
C PHE A 51 -5.78 -2.23 -2.97
N LEU A 52 -5.06 -1.93 -1.88
CA LEU A 52 -5.65 -1.84 -0.54
C LEU A 52 -6.72 -0.75 -0.46
N TYR A 53 -6.51 0.38 -1.14
CA TYR A 53 -7.47 1.48 -1.19
C TYR A 53 -8.76 1.06 -1.91
N PHE A 54 -8.65 0.38 -3.06
CA PHE A 54 -9.83 -0.16 -3.77
C PHE A 54 -10.57 -1.20 -2.92
N PHE A 55 -9.84 -2.13 -2.30
CA PHE A 55 -10.43 -3.16 -1.44
C PHE A 55 -11.11 -2.58 -0.20
N GLN A 56 -10.50 -1.57 0.44
CA GLN A 56 -11.14 -0.85 1.55
C GLN A 56 -12.38 -0.10 1.09
N LYS A 57 -12.32 0.56 -0.06
CA LYS A 57 -13.46 1.30 -0.61
C LYS A 57 -14.64 0.39 -0.95
N GLU A 58 -14.38 -0.79 -1.51
CA GLU A 58 -15.43 -1.80 -1.74
C GLU A 58 -15.98 -2.35 -0.42
N THR A 59 -15.11 -2.64 0.55
CA THR A 59 -15.53 -3.15 1.88
C THR A 59 -16.37 -2.14 2.67
N ASP A 60 -16.02 -0.85 2.61
CA ASP A 60 -16.80 0.21 3.27
C ASP A 60 -18.14 0.44 2.57
N SER A 61 -18.18 0.35 1.24
CA SER A 61 -19.43 0.47 0.47
C SER A 61 -20.41 -0.65 0.83
N ASP A 62 -19.92 -1.89 0.98
CA ASP A 62 -20.75 -3.02 1.41
C ASP A 62 -21.24 -2.87 2.85
N LYS A 63 -20.39 -2.37 3.76
CA LYS A 63 -20.81 -2.06 5.14
C LYS A 63 -21.89 -0.99 5.19
N ILE A 64 -21.74 0.08 4.42
CA ILE A 64 -22.71 1.17 4.35
C ILE A 64 -24.05 0.66 3.79
N GLN A 65 -24.03 -0.17 2.74
CA GLN A 65 -25.26 -0.76 2.21
C GLN A 65 -25.99 -1.65 3.22
N ARG A 66 -25.26 -2.47 3.99
CA ARG A 66 -25.88 -3.28 5.06
C ARG A 66 -26.49 -2.42 6.16
N LEU A 67 -25.78 -1.38 6.60
CA LEU A 67 -26.28 -0.43 7.60
C LEU A 67 -27.54 0.32 7.10
N VAL A 68 -27.57 0.72 5.83
CA VAL A 68 -28.75 1.34 5.22
C VAL A 68 -29.93 0.36 5.16
N GLN A 69 -29.68 -0.91 4.86
CA GLN A 69 -30.69 -1.96 4.91
C GLN A 69 -31.27 -2.17 6.31
N GLU A 70 -30.42 -2.25 7.34
CA GLU A 70 -30.84 -2.37 8.73
C GLU A 70 -31.65 -1.16 9.20
N ILE A 71 -31.24 0.06 8.85
CA ILE A 71 -31.97 1.29 9.19
C ILE A 71 -33.35 1.31 8.52
N ASN A 72 -33.47 0.89 7.26
CA ASN A 72 -34.75 0.85 6.56
C ASN A 72 -35.69 -0.20 7.15
N GLN A 73 -35.19 -1.37 7.53
CA GLN A 73 -35.97 -2.40 8.22
C GLN A 73 -36.49 -1.91 9.57
N LEU A 74 -35.65 -1.26 10.38
CA LEU A 74 -36.06 -0.64 11.65
C LEU A 74 -37.11 0.46 11.46
N LYS A 75 -36.97 1.25 10.38
CA LYS A 75 -37.93 2.30 10.04
C LYS A 75 -39.29 1.76 9.61
N GLU A 76 -39.32 0.64 8.88
CA GLU A 76 -40.56 -0.04 8.52
C GLU A 76 -41.27 -0.63 9.75
N ILE A 77 -40.53 -1.29 10.65
CA ILE A 77 -41.09 -1.84 11.89
C ILE A 77 -41.73 -0.73 12.74
N LYS A 78 -41.02 0.40 12.91
CA LYS A 78 -41.51 1.56 13.69
C LYS A 78 -42.67 2.32 13.02
N ARG A 79 -43.00 2.03 11.75
CA ARG A 79 -44.11 2.66 11.03
C ARG A 79 -45.40 1.84 11.12
N ILE A 80 -45.29 0.57 11.52
CA ILE A 80 -46.40 -0.37 11.66
C ILE A 80 -46.91 -0.41 13.11
N GLU A 81 -46.08 0.00 14.08
CA GLU A 81 -46.44 0.29 15.48
C GLU A 81 -47.03 1.70 15.64
#